data_AF-A0A0B8WE51-F1
#
_entry.id   AF-A0A0B8WE51-F1
#
_cell.length_a   1.000
_cell.length_b   1.000
_cell.length_c   1.000
_cell.angle_alpha   90.00
_cell.angle_beta   90.00
_cell.angle_gamma   90.00
#
_symmetry.space_group_name_H-M   'P 1'
#
loop_
_entity.id
_entity.type
_entity.pdbx_description
1 polymer ?
#
loop_
_entity_poly.entity_id
_entity_poly.type
_entity_poly.pdbx_seq_one_letter_code
_entity_poly.pdbx_strand_id
1 'polypeptide(L)'
;MLKWLGTALVLITVISIQACAPKSQEDCGFVQNVYGERVSWKSDVPVTMYIHAQIPDSMVPAIVRAADTWEKTAGRKLFNIVTSTRYTGPINPHKDGVNVIYLMSSWEDNRASEQGRTSVYWIGDLIKEADIRLNAADFGFYWNGQTLTRAAKADRQGSAPVNIEALVLHEMGHVLGLKHKDGSGSVMATYLAAGDDRVILAGVDQSALQCEY
;
A
#
# COMPACT_ATOMS: atom_id res chain seq x y z
N MET A 1 66.24 -45.86 -24.20
CA MET A 1 65.07 -45.38 -24.96
C MET A 1 63.97 -45.04 -23.96
N LEU A 2 63.84 -43.75 -23.63
CA LEU A 2 62.96 -43.24 -22.58
C LEU A 2 61.64 -42.82 -23.23
N LYS A 3 60.54 -43.54 -22.99
CA LYS A 3 59.20 -43.11 -23.41
C LYS A 3 58.43 -42.62 -22.19
N TRP A 4 58.52 -41.30 -22.01
CA TRP A 4 57.55 -40.51 -21.28
C TRP A 4 56.25 -40.47 -22.07
N LEU A 5 55.10 -40.67 -21.42
CA LEU A 5 53.87 -40.02 -21.84
C LEU A 5 52.95 -39.90 -20.63
N GLY A 6 52.72 -38.64 -20.28
CA GLY A 6 52.05 -38.21 -19.07
C GLY A 6 50.59 -38.61 -19.01
N THR A 7 50.21 -38.95 -17.79
CA THR A 7 48.89 -38.71 -17.19
C THR A 7 48.23 -37.43 -17.71
N ALA A 8 47.05 -37.57 -18.33
CA ALA A 8 46.10 -36.48 -18.47
C ALA A 8 44.87 -36.81 -17.62
N LEU A 9 44.90 -36.38 -16.36
CA LEU A 9 43.75 -36.40 -15.47
C LEU A 9 42.86 -35.21 -15.88
N VAL A 10 41.78 -35.49 -16.61
CA VAL A 10 40.76 -34.48 -16.94
C VAL A 10 39.99 -34.16 -15.65
N LEU A 11 40.40 -33.08 -14.99
CA LEU A 11 39.66 -32.51 -13.86
C LEU A 11 38.40 -31.83 -14.43
N ILE A 12 37.27 -32.53 -14.40
CA ILE A 12 35.98 -31.95 -14.74
C ILE A 12 35.61 -31.02 -13.59
N THR A 13 35.91 -29.73 -13.74
CA THR A 13 35.37 -28.67 -12.89
C THR A 13 33.87 -28.59 -13.16
N VAL A 14 33.08 -29.25 -12.31
CA VAL A 14 31.65 -29.04 -12.21
C VAL A 14 31.47 -27.61 -11.69
N ILE A 15 31.32 -26.67 -12.61
CA ILE A 15 30.85 -25.32 -12.30
C ILE A 15 29.39 -25.51 -11.90
N SER A 16 29.13 -25.56 -10.60
CA SER A 16 27.80 -25.45 -10.04
C SER A 16 27.22 -24.11 -10.51
N ILE A 17 26.44 -24.15 -11.59
CA ILE A 17 25.58 -23.04 -11.98
C ILE A 17 24.54 -22.97 -10.85
N GLN A 18 24.86 -22.25 -9.77
CA GLN A 18 23.83 -21.78 -8.86
C GLN A 18 22.96 -20.87 -9.71
N ALA A 19 21.88 -21.43 -10.24
CA ALA A 19 20.83 -20.65 -10.85
C ALA A 19 20.50 -19.55 -9.85
N CYS A 20 20.55 -18.29 -10.29
CA CYS A 20 20.10 -17.14 -9.51
C CYS A 20 18.58 -17.26 -9.30
N ALA A 21 18.17 -18.22 -8.48
CA ALA A 21 16.81 -18.34 -8.01
C ALA A 21 16.61 -17.21 -6.99
N PRO A 22 15.54 -16.41 -7.14
CA PRO A 22 15.23 -15.39 -6.17
C PRO A 22 15.11 -16.00 -4.77
N LYS A 23 15.71 -15.35 -3.78
CA LYS A 23 15.81 -15.92 -2.43
C LYS A 23 14.54 -15.58 -1.67
N SER A 24 13.71 -16.59 -1.42
CA SER A 24 12.55 -16.49 -0.53
C SER A 24 12.94 -15.78 0.78
N GLN A 25 12.12 -14.82 1.18
CA GLN A 25 12.30 -14.03 2.39
C GLN A 25 11.33 -14.51 3.48
N GLU A 26 11.67 -14.24 4.74
CA GLU A 26 10.76 -14.47 5.85
C GLU A 26 9.55 -13.53 5.75
N ASP A 27 8.37 -14.06 6.07
CA ASP A 27 7.14 -13.29 6.13
C ASP A 27 7.16 -12.36 7.34
N CYS A 28 7.15 -11.06 7.08
CA CYS A 28 7.10 -10.02 8.09
C CYS A 28 5.92 -9.06 7.88
N GLY A 29 4.84 -9.51 7.25
CA GLY A 29 3.63 -8.70 7.04
C GLY A 29 3.55 -7.99 5.69
N PHE A 30 4.51 -8.22 4.80
CA PHE A 30 4.44 -7.78 3.40
C PHE A 30 3.75 -8.83 2.53
N VAL A 31 3.11 -8.37 1.46
CA VAL A 31 2.73 -9.23 0.33
C VAL A 31 4.02 -9.86 -0.23
N GLN A 32 3.97 -11.14 -0.57
CA GLN A 32 5.08 -11.83 -1.22
C GLN A 32 4.68 -12.31 -2.61
N ASN A 33 5.62 -12.25 -3.56
CA ASN A 33 5.43 -12.81 -4.89
C ASN A 33 5.52 -14.34 -4.85
N VAL A 34 5.37 -14.98 -6.02
CA VAL A 34 5.40 -16.45 -6.15
C VAL A 34 6.75 -17.09 -5.76
N TYR A 35 7.82 -16.30 -5.64
CA TYR A 35 9.15 -16.74 -5.22
C TYR A 35 9.41 -16.47 -3.73
N GLY A 36 8.43 -15.93 -2.99
CA GLY A 36 8.57 -15.58 -1.59
C GLY A 36 9.31 -14.26 -1.35
N GLU A 37 9.51 -13.44 -2.37
CA GLU A 37 10.11 -12.11 -2.23
C GLU A 37 9.04 -11.10 -1.83
N ARG A 38 9.38 -10.17 -0.93
CA ARG A 38 8.48 -9.13 -0.45
C ARG A 38 8.23 -8.12 -1.57
N VAL A 39 6.97 -7.87 -1.88
CA VAL A 39 6.55 -6.86 -2.85
C VAL A 39 6.52 -5.50 -2.16
N SER A 40 7.41 -4.60 -2.58
CA SER A 40 7.54 -3.26 -1.98
C SER A 40 8.11 -2.26 -3.00
N TRP A 41 8.20 -1.00 -2.61
CA TRP A 41 8.91 0.04 -3.40
C TRP A 41 10.44 -0.05 -3.29
N LYS A 42 10.99 -0.90 -2.42
CA LYS A 42 12.44 -1.02 -2.21
C LYS A 42 13.08 0.36 -1.91
N SER A 43 14.08 0.74 -2.70
CA SER A 43 14.72 2.06 -2.66
C SER A 43 13.96 3.15 -3.40
N ASP A 44 12.91 2.84 -4.15
CA ASP A 44 12.12 3.78 -4.97
C ASP A 44 11.08 4.53 -4.11
N VAL A 45 11.54 5.05 -2.97
CA VAL A 45 10.80 5.94 -2.07
C VAL A 45 11.48 7.31 -2.02
N PRO A 46 10.74 8.42 -1.82
CA PRO A 46 9.31 8.48 -1.50
C PRO A 46 8.38 8.20 -2.69
N VAL A 47 7.29 7.49 -2.42
CA VAL A 47 6.21 7.23 -3.38
C VAL A 47 5.44 8.52 -3.62
N THR A 48 5.41 8.99 -4.86
CA THR A 48 4.61 10.18 -5.20
C THR A 48 3.15 9.79 -5.39
N MET A 49 2.26 10.35 -4.57
CA MET A 49 0.81 10.15 -4.64
C MET A 49 0.14 11.47 -5.01
N TYR A 50 -0.65 11.47 -6.08
CA TYR A 50 -1.49 12.61 -6.45
C TYR A 50 -2.86 12.50 -5.79
N ILE A 51 -3.46 13.65 -5.51
CA ILE A 51 -4.85 13.72 -5.03
C ILE A 51 -5.74 14.10 -6.20
N HIS A 52 -6.75 13.26 -6.47
CA HIS A 52 -7.74 13.54 -7.49
C HIS A 52 -8.54 14.82 -7.17
N ALA A 53 -8.93 15.59 -8.19
CA ALA A 53 -9.66 16.86 -8.05
C ALA A 53 -11.02 16.75 -7.34
N GLN A 54 -11.57 15.54 -7.21
CA GLN A 54 -12.83 15.29 -6.51
C GLN A 54 -12.70 15.16 -5.00
N ILE A 55 -11.48 14.98 -4.47
CA ILE A 55 -11.27 14.98 -3.03
C ILE A 55 -11.42 16.42 -2.52
N PRO A 56 -12.38 16.70 -1.62
CA PRO A 56 -12.53 18.01 -1.02
C PRO A 56 -11.28 18.43 -0.25
N ASP A 57 -10.96 19.72 -0.29
CA ASP A 57 -9.79 20.27 0.42
C ASP A 57 -9.83 19.99 1.93
N SER A 58 -11.02 19.84 2.51
CA SER A 58 -11.22 19.49 3.92
C SER A 58 -10.69 18.11 4.31
N MET A 59 -10.53 17.18 3.38
CA MET A 59 -9.97 15.84 3.62
C MET A 59 -8.44 15.80 3.51
N VAL A 60 -7.85 16.76 2.81
CA VAL A 60 -6.42 16.73 2.44
C VAL A 60 -5.49 16.72 3.66
N PRO A 61 -5.74 17.53 4.72
CA PRO A 61 -4.93 17.44 5.93
C PRO A 61 -4.92 16.04 6.56
N ALA A 62 -6.04 15.31 6.51
CA ALA A 62 -6.12 13.95 7.05
C ALA A 62 -5.26 12.96 6.25
N ILE A 63 -5.28 13.08 4.91
CA ILE A 63 -4.44 12.27 4.01
C ILE A 63 -2.96 12.52 4.29
N VAL A 64 -2.57 13.79 4.47
CA VAL A 64 -1.18 14.15 4.78
C VAL A 64 -0.77 13.59 6.15
N ARG A 65 -1.63 13.67 7.17
CA ARG A 65 -1.34 13.09 8.50
C ARG A 65 -1.17 11.57 8.46
N ALA A 66 -1.96 10.86 7.65
CA ALA A 66 -1.79 9.42 7.46
C ALA A 66 -0.40 9.06 6.90
N ALA A 67 0.08 9.83 5.90
CA ALA A 67 1.45 9.67 5.39
C ALA A 67 2.50 9.98 6.47
N ASP A 68 2.34 11.09 7.20
CA ASP A 68 3.26 11.49 8.26
C ASP A 68 3.39 10.41 9.35
N THR A 69 2.32 9.68 9.67
CA THR A 69 2.33 8.61 10.67
C THR A 69 3.26 7.45 10.27
N TRP A 70 3.22 7.03 9.00
CA TRP A 70 4.16 6.04 8.47
C TRP A 70 5.60 6.56 8.49
N GLU A 71 5.81 7.81 8.05
CA GLU A 71 7.15 8.42 7.95
C GLU A 71 7.82 8.65 9.30
N LYS A 72 7.05 9.06 10.32
CA LYS A 72 7.56 9.19 11.69
C LYS A 72 8.09 7.87 12.22
N THR A 73 7.43 6.76 11.89
CA THR A 73 7.82 5.42 12.32
C THR A 73 9.03 4.91 11.55
N ALA A 74 9.10 5.18 10.25
CA ALA A 74 10.25 4.83 9.41
C ALA A 74 11.49 5.72 9.66
N GLY A 75 11.30 6.90 10.27
CA GLY A 75 12.37 7.87 10.47
C GLY A 75 12.85 8.55 9.18
N ARG A 76 12.12 8.41 8.07
CA ARG A 76 12.42 8.98 6.75
C ARG A 76 11.16 9.18 5.92
N LYS A 77 11.28 9.95 4.83
CA LYS A 77 10.19 10.16 3.86
C LYS A 77 9.89 8.85 3.12
N LEU A 78 8.61 8.48 3.11
CA LEU A 78 8.07 7.34 2.37
C LEU A 78 7.06 7.80 1.33
N PHE A 79 6.44 8.96 1.51
CA PHE A 79 5.43 9.50 0.62
C PHE A 79 5.73 10.95 0.24
N ASN A 80 5.41 11.27 -0.99
CA ASN A 80 5.31 12.62 -1.50
C ASN A 80 3.85 12.86 -1.92
N ILE A 81 3.04 13.41 -1.03
CA ILE A 81 1.63 13.72 -1.30
C ILE A 81 1.54 15.05 -2.05
N VAL A 82 1.15 15.01 -3.32
CA VAL A 82 0.99 16.21 -4.15
C VAL A 82 -0.34 16.87 -3.84
N THR A 83 -0.30 17.95 -3.06
CA THR A 83 -1.49 18.69 -2.61
C THR A 83 -1.83 19.91 -3.46
N SER A 84 -0.84 20.53 -4.11
CA SER A 84 -1.00 21.78 -4.85
C SER A 84 -1.61 21.59 -6.24
N THR A 85 -1.23 20.51 -6.93
CA THR A 85 -1.72 20.20 -8.27
C THR A 85 -2.63 18.97 -8.19
N ARG A 86 -3.92 19.17 -8.46
CA ARG A 86 -4.89 18.07 -8.49
C ARG A 86 -4.78 17.28 -9.78
N TYR A 87 -4.85 15.96 -9.68
CA TYR A 87 -5.01 15.11 -10.84
C TYR A 87 -6.45 15.24 -11.36
N THR A 88 -6.62 15.47 -12.66
CA THR A 88 -7.91 15.70 -13.34
C THR A 88 -8.21 14.68 -14.43
N GLY A 89 -7.40 13.62 -14.54
CA GLY A 89 -7.65 12.52 -15.45
C GLY A 89 -8.89 11.70 -15.07
N PRO A 90 -9.21 10.64 -15.83
CA PRO A 90 -10.38 9.81 -15.57
C PRO A 90 -10.39 9.21 -14.15
N ILE A 91 -11.58 9.03 -13.58
CA ILE A 91 -11.80 8.39 -12.28
C ILE A 91 -11.85 6.87 -12.45
N ASN A 92 -10.85 6.35 -13.14
CA ASN A 92 -10.70 4.93 -13.37
C ASN A 92 -9.25 4.59 -13.01
N PRO A 93 -9.00 3.95 -11.85
CA PRO A 93 -7.67 3.47 -11.51
C PRO A 93 -7.19 2.55 -12.63
N HIS A 94 -6.04 2.89 -13.19
CA HIS A 94 -5.49 2.27 -14.37
C HIS A 94 -3.99 2.19 -14.20
N LYS A 95 -3.38 1.20 -14.86
CA LYS A 95 -1.92 1.08 -15.02
C LYS A 95 -1.38 2.17 -15.95
N ASP A 96 -1.56 3.41 -15.54
CA ASP A 96 -1.27 4.63 -16.29
C ASP A 96 0.06 5.28 -15.88
N GLY A 97 0.76 4.70 -14.91
CA GLY A 97 2.05 5.15 -14.41
C GLY A 97 1.96 6.23 -13.34
N VAL A 98 0.78 6.53 -12.81
CA VAL A 98 0.57 7.54 -11.78
C VAL A 98 -0.13 6.92 -10.57
N ASN A 99 0.36 7.20 -9.38
CA ASN A 99 -0.31 6.79 -8.14
C ASN A 99 -1.29 7.88 -7.72
N VAL A 100 -2.58 7.55 -7.60
CA VAL A 100 -3.62 8.54 -7.31
C VAL A 100 -4.54 8.08 -6.17
N ILE A 101 -4.93 9.05 -5.34
CA ILE A 101 -5.98 8.90 -4.33
C ILE A 101 -7.27 9.46 -4.92
N TYR A 102 -8.31 8.63 -5.01
CA TYR A 102 -9.61 8.96 -5.58
C TYR A 102 -10.71 8.95 -4.53
N LEU A 103 -11.72 9.81 -4.71
CA LEU A 103 -12.98 9.77 -3.99
C LEU A 103 -14.09 9.34 -4.96
N MET A 104 -14.61 8.14 -4.78
CA MET A 104 -15.50 7.49 -5.73
C MET A 104 -16.97 7.69 -5.31
N SER A 105 -17.75 8.42 -6.10
CA SER A 105 -19.20 8.59 -5.87
C SER A 105 -20.05 7.41 -6.38
N SER A 106 -19.42 6.46 -7.07
CA SER A 106 -20.00 5.16 -7.45
C SER A 106 -19.05 4.04 -7.00
N TRP A 107 -19.59 2.85 -6.74
CA TRP A 107 -18.81 1.72 -6.24
C TRP A 107 -19.40 0.40 -6.76
N GLU A 108 -18.58 -0.63 -6.83
CA GLU A 108 -19.00 -1.96 -7.27
C GLU A 108 -20.03 -2.56 -6.28
N ASP A 109 -21.22 -2.93 -6.77
CA ASP A 109 -22.33 -3.37 -5.91
C ASP A 109 -21.99 -4.62 -5.05
N ASN A 110 -21.19 -5.54 -5.60
CA ASN A 110 -20.74 -6.73 -4.87
C ASN A 110 -19.62 -6.43 -3.84
N ARG A 111 -19.25 -5.16 -3.67
CA ARG A 111 -18.21 -4.67 -2.75
C ARG A 111 -18.68 -3.45 -1.96
N ALA A 112 -19.99 -3.23 -1.83
CA ALA A 112 -20.56 -2.08 -1.14
C ALA A 112 -20.16 -1.97 0.36
N SER A 113 -19.60 -3.03 0.95
CA SER A 113 -19.05 -3.02 2.31
C SER A 113 -17.60 -2.54 2.40
N GLU A 114 -16.88 -2.43 1.28
CA GLU A 114 -15.51 -1.92 1.25
C GLU A 114 -15.53 -0.39 1.42
N GLN A 115 -14.89 0.13 2.48
CA GLN A 115 -14.80 1.57 2.77
C GLN A 115 -13.76 2.27 1.88
N GLY A 116 -12.72 1.53 1.52
CA GLY A 116 -11.64 1.93 0.65
C GLY A 116 -11.01 0.70 0.01
N ARG A 117 -10.14 0.95 -0.96
CA ARG A 117 -9.37 -0.11 -1.60
C ARG A 117 -8.11 0.43 -2.27
N THR A 118 -6.98 -0.16 -1.92
CA THR A 118 -5.73 -0.01 -2.68
C THR A 118 -5.60 -1.06 -3.78
N SER A 119 -5.24 -0.62 -4.98
CA SER A 119 -4.79 -1.50 -6.08
C SER A 119 -3.28 -1.34 -6.22
N VAL A 120 -2.53 -2.43 -6.26
CA VAL A 120 -1.06 -2.41 -6.39
C VAL A 120 -0.66 -3.20 -7.63
N TYR A 121 0.21 -2.61 -8.45
CA TYR A 121 0.84 -3.26 -9.58
C TYR A 121 2.34 -3.36 -9.37
N TRP A 122 2.91 -4.54 -9.59
CA TRP A 122 4.33 -4.80 -9.40
C TRP A 122 4.91 -5.67 -10.53
N ILE A 123 6.23 -5.59 -10.70
CA ILE A 123 7.01 -6.44 -11.60
C ILE A 123 8.12 -7.08 -10.77
N GLY A 124 8.15 -8.42 -10.71
CA GLY A 124 9.04 -9.14 -9.81
C GLY A 124 8.62 -8.94 -8.35
N ASP A 125 9.44 -8.23 -7.58
CA ASP A 125 9.21 -7.84 -6.19
C ASP A 125 9.10 -6.30 -6.01
N LEU A 126 9.14 -5.55 -7.12
CA LEU A 126 9.13 -4.09 -7.10
C LEU A 126 7.76 -3.54 -7.52
N ILE A 127 7.12 -2.80 -6.63
CA ILE A 127 5.92 -2.03 -6.92
C ILE A 127 6.24 -0.97 -7.97
N LYS A 128 5.34 -0.84 -8.94
CA LYS A 128 5.42 0.14 -10.03
C LYS A 128 4.34 1.20 -9.93
N GLU A 129 3.19 0.84 -9.34
CA GLU A 129 2.06 1.71 -9.23
C GLU A 129 1.14 1.24 -8.09
N ALA A 130 0.52 2.20 -7.39
CA ALA A 130 -0.53 1.93 -6.45
C ALA A 130 -1.57 3.06 -6.39
N ASP A 131 -2.84 2.71 -6.51
CA ASP A 131 -3.96 3.65 -6.42
C ASP A 131 -4.80 3.38 -5.19
N ILE A 132 -5.27 4.43 -4.53
CA ILE A 132 -6.22 4.35 -3.42
C ILE A 132 -7.58 4.84 -3.91
N ARG A 133 -8.62 4.03 -3.75
CA ARG A 133 -10.00 4.43 -3.95
C ARG A 133 -10.74 4.51 -2.62
N LEU A 134 -11.45 5.61 -2.39
CA LEU A 134 -12.29 5.81 -1.22
C LEU A 134 -13.77 5.71 -1.62
N ASN A 135 -14.56 4.90 -0.92
CA ASN A 135 -15.95 4.65 -1.26
C ASN A 135 -16.88 5.74 -0.70
N ALA A 136 -16.98 6.87 -1.39
CA ALA A 136 -17.98 7.90 -1.09
C ALA A 136 -19.39 7.55 -1.60
N ALA A 137 -19.56 6.45 -2.33
CA ALA A 137 -20.87 6.01 -2.76
C ALA A 137 -21.68 5.51 -1.56
N ASP A 138 -21.08 4.62 -0.76
CA ASP A 138 -21.74 3.94 0.35
C ASP A 138 -21.41 4.53 1.73
N PHE A 139 -20.32 5.32 1.85
CA PHE A 139 -19.86 5.86 3.14
C PHE A 139 -19.72 7.39 3.13
N GLY A 140 -20.06 8.00 4.27
CA GLY A 140 -19.62 9.35 4.60
C GLY A 140 -18.31 9.32 5.38
N PHE A 141 -17.62 10.46 5.46
CA PHE A 141 -16.33 10.55 6.12
C PHE A 141 -16.29 11.68 7.15
N TYR A 142 -15.57 11.46 8.24
CA TYR A 142 -15.32 12.45 9.28
C TYR A 142 -13.83 12.54 9.63
N TRP A 143 -13.46 13.64 10.28
CA TRP A 143 -12.12 13.87 10.79
C TRP A 143 -12.13 14.88 11.94
N ASN A 144 -11.35 14.67 12.99
CA ASN A 144 -11.30 15.52 14.19
C ASN A 144 -12.71 15.86 14.75
N GLY A 145 -13.59 14.85 14.81
CA GLY A 145 -14.97 15.02 15.28
C GLY A 145 -15.91 15.78 14.34
N GLN A 146 -15.45 16.20 13.16
CA GLN A 146 -16.25 16.92 12.17
C GLN A 146 -16.62 16.01 10.99
N THR A 147 -17.91 15.92 10.66
CA THR A 147 -18.36 15.27 9.43
C THR A 147 -17.92 16.10 8.23
N LEU A 148 -17.14 15.51 7.33
CA LEU A 148 -16.62 16.16 6.13
C LEU A 148 -17.51 15.91 4.91
N THR A 149 -18.06 14.70 4.80
CA THR A 149 -18.91 14.27 3.67
C THR A 149 -20.00 13.30 4.13
N ARG A 150 -21.00 13.09 3.28
CA ARG A 150 -22.02 12.04 3.41
C ARG A 150 -21.91 11.08 2.22
N ALA A 151 -22.41 9.86 2.40
CA ALA A 151 -22.53 8.89 1.32
C ALA A 151 -23.36 9.47 0.15
N ALA A 152 -22.95 9.17 -1.08
CA ALA A 152 -23.66 9.64 -2.28
C ALA A 152 -25.00 8.92 -2.46
N LYS A 153 -25.08 7.63 -2.15
CA LYS A 153 -26.33 6.85 -2.21
C LYS A 153 -27.28 7.29 -1.10
N ALA A 154 -28.52 7.62 -1.47
CA ALA A 154 -29.50 8.21 -0.56
C ALA A 154 -29.86 7.30 0.63
N ASP A 155 -29.97 5.98 0.40
CA ASP A 155 -30.22 4.97 1.43
C ASP A 155 -29.06 4.80 2.42
N ARG A 156 -27.88 5.33 2.10
CA ARG A 156 -26.67 5.25 2.92
C ARG A 156 -26.34 6.53 3.68
N GLN A 157 -27.03 7.64 3.40
CA GLN A 157 -26.76 8.94 4.02
C GLN A 157 -26.90 8.99 5.55
N GLY A 158 -27.64 8.05 6.15
CA GLY A 158 -27.81 7.92 7.60
C GLY A 158 -26.75 7.04 8.29
N SER A 159 -25.83 6.42 7.53
CA SER A 159 -24.80 5.55 8.09
C SER A 159 -23.78 6.37 8.89
N ALA A 160 -23.23 5.76 9.95
CA ALA A 160 -22.14 6.38 10.70
C ALA A 160 -20.92 6.60 9.79
N PRO A 161 -20.30 7.80 9.80
CA PRO A 161 -19.19 8.09 8.92
C PRO A 161 -17.92 7.35 9.35
N VAL A 162 -16.99 7.18 8.41
CA VAL A 162 -15.69 6.54 8.61
C VAL A 162 -14.63 7.62 8.88
N ASN A 163 -13.68 7.35 9.79
CA ASN A 163 -12.55 8.26 9.98
C ASN A 163 -11.64 8.22 8.75
N ILE A 164 -11.52 9.33 8.04
CA ILE A 164 -10.75 9.37 6.79
C ILE A 164 -9.24 9.21 7.02
N GLU A 165 -8.70 9.69 8.14
CA GLU A 165 -7.28 9.51 8.46
C GLU A 165 -6.97 8.03 8.73
N ALA A 166 -7.81 7.36 9.54
CA ALA A 166 -7.63 5.94 9.85
C ALA A 166 -7.75 5.06 8.58
N LEU A 167 -8.75 5.34 7.73
CA LEU A 167 -8.91 4.61 6.47
C LEU A 167 -7.71 4.84 5.54
N VAL A 168 -7.32 6.09 5.30
CA VAL A 168 -6.18 6.38 4.40
C VAL A 168 -4.87 5.84 4.99
N LEU A 169 -4.70 5.82 6.31
CA LEU A 169 -3.55 5.20 6.96
C LEU A 169 -3.45 3.71 6.65
N HIS A 170 -4.57 2.99 6.71
CA HIS A 170 -4.68 1.58 6.31
C HIS A 170 -4.33 1.40 4.82
N GLU A 171 -4.98 2.16 3.94
CA GLU A 171 -4.78 2.05 2.49
C GLU A 171 -3.33 2.39 2.08
N MET A 172 -2.69 3.35 2.77
CA MET A 172 -1.27 3.66 2.59
C MET A 172 -0.35 2.52 3.02
N GLY A 173 -0.73 1.73 4.02
CA GLY A 173 0.02 0.51 4.35
C GLY A 173 0.01 -0.49 3.18
N HIS A 174 -1.12 -0.63 2.50
CA HIS A 174 -1.19 -1.41 1.25
C HIS A 174 -0.36 -0.80 0.13
N VAL A 175 -0.32 0.54 0.00
CA VAL A 175 0.56 1.20 -0.97
C VAL A 175 2.01 0.83 -0.71
N LEU A 176 2.44 0.74 0.55
CA LEU A 176 3.81 0.31 0.90
C LEU A 176 4.06 -1.18 0.66
N GLY A 177 3.01 -2.00 0.48
CA GLY A 177 3.11 -3.44 0.26
C GLY A 177 2.73 -4.30 1.46
N LEU A 178 2.22 -3.72 2.55
CA LEU A 178 1.73 -4.47 3.70
C LEU A 178 0.45 -5.23 3.35
N LYS A 179 0.31 -6.46 3.83
CA LYS A 179 -0.94 -7.23 3.78
C LYS A 179 -1.75 -7.01 5.06
N HIS A 180 -3.00 -7.47 5.07
CA HIS A 180 -3.82 -7.38 6.27
C HIS A 180 -3.19 -8.09 7.47
N LYS A 181 -3.39 -7.50 8.65
CA LYS A 181 -3.01 -8.07 9.94
C LYS A 181 -4.14 -7.88 10.94
N ASP A 182 -4.95 -8.90 11.14
CA ASP A 182 -6.03 -8.84 12.12
C ASP A 182 -5.51 -8.99 13.56
N GLY A 183 -6.16 -8.28 14.49
CA GLY A 183 -5.83 -8.29 15.91
C GLY A 183 -4.73 -7.30 16.31
N SER A 184 -4.33 -7.34 17.59
CA SER A 184 -3.24 -6.53 18.17
C SER A 184 -3.35 -5.02 17.96
N GLY A 185 -4.55 -4.50 17.67
CA GLY A 185 -4.78 -3.09 17.38
C GLY A 185 -4.19 -2.59 16.06
N SER A 186 -3.82 -3.49 15.15
CA SER A 186 -3.16 -3.15 13.89
C SER A 186 -4.00 -2.19 13.03
N VAL A 187 -3.34 -1.18 12.45
CA VAL A 187 -3.96 -0.33 11.43
C VAL A 187 -4.25 -1.11 10.14
N MET A 188 -3.56 -2.23 9.92
CA MET A 188 -3.75 -3.13 8.78
C MET A 188 -4.82 -4.21 9.03
N ALA A 189 -5.58 -4.16 10.13
CA ALA A 189 -6.68 -5.10 10.32
C ALA A 189 -7.79 -4.85 9.28
N THR A 190 -8.38 -5.93 8.79
CA THR A 190 -9.34 -5.96 7.66
C THR A 190 -10.58 -5.10 7.90
N TYR A 191 -10.95 -4.90 9.17
CA TYR A 191 -12.15 -4.19 9.56
C TYR A 191 -11.81 -2.90 10.29
N LEU A 192 -12.36 -1.78 9.80
CA LEU A 192 -12.42 -0.50 10.49
C LEU A 192 -13.87 -0.20 10.86
N ALA A 193 -14.17 -0.16 12.16
CA ALA A 193 -15.51 0.18 12.62
C ALA A 193 -15.79 1.66 12.36
N ALA A 194 -17.04 2.01 12.04
CA ALA A 194 -17.42 3.41 11.97
C ALA A 194 -17.24 4.07 13.34
N GLY A 195 -16.66 5.28 13.37
CA GLY A 195 -16.33 5.98 14.62
C GLY A 195 -15.00 5.55 15.28
N ASP A 196 -14.26 4.59 14.71
CA ASP A 196 -12.95 4.15 15.24
C ASP A 196 -11.81 5.03 14.72
N ASP A 197 -11.14 5.74 15.63
CA ASP A 197 -10.02 6.64 15.34
C ASP A 197 -8.68 5.89 15.40
N ARG A 198 -8.54 4.82 14.60
CA ARG A 198 -7.34 3.98 14.56
C ARG A 198 -6.20 4.61 13.75
N VAL A 199 -5.65 5.68 14.29
CA VAL A 199 -4.65 6.55 13.62
C VAL A 199 -3.22 6.37 14.15
N ILE A 200 -2.99 5.40 15.03
CA ILE A 200 -1.68 5.11 15.64
C ILE A 200 -1.23 3.71 15.25
N LEU A 201 -0.01 3.59 14.71
CA LEU A 201 0.57 2.28 14.37
C LEU A 201 0.78 1.44 15.63
N ALA A 202 0.22 0.23 15.63
CA ALA A 202 0.50 -0.75 16.68
C ALA A 202 1.93 -1.28 16.53
N GLY A 203 2.48 -1.88 17.59
CA GLY A 203 3.83 -2.46 17.55
C GLY A 203 4.02 -3.47 16.41
N VAL A 204 2.97 -4.23 16.06
CA VAL A 204 3.00 -5.16 14.92
C VAL A 204 3.16 -4.45 13.56
N ASP A 205 2.56 -3.27 13.40
CA ASP A 205 2.67 -2.47 12.17
C ASP A 205 4.07 -1.84 12.07
N GLN A 206 4.60 -1.36 13.20
CA GLN A 206 5.94 -0.78 13.28
C GLN A 206 7.02 -1.82 12.96
N SER A 207 6.93 -3.01 13.57
CA SER A 207 7.86 -4.11 13.29
C SER A 207 7.76 -4.60 11.85
N ALA A 208 6.55 -4.67 11.28
CA ALA A 208 6.37 -4.99 9.87
C ALA A 208 7.06 -3.96 8.99
N LEU A 209 6.79 -2.66 9.21
CA LEU A 209 7.39 -1.57 8.43
C LEU A 209 8.92 -1.62 8.41
N GLN A 210 9.55 -1.77 9.58
CA GLN A 210 11.01 -1.82 9.75
C GLN A 210 11.68 -3.03 9.07
N CYS A 211 10.90 -4.06 8.71
CA CYS A 211 11.42 -5.20 7.99
C CYS A 211 11.88 -4.86 6.56
N GLU A 212 11.34 -3.78 5.98
CA GLU A 212 11.57 -3.37 4.61
C GLU A 212 12.00 -1.90 4.46
N TYR A 213 11.53 -1.00 5.33
CA TYR A 213 11.70 0.45 5.21
C TYR A 213 12.50 1.12 6.31
#